data_AF-A0A2P4YQ10-F1
#
_entry.id   AF-A0A2P4YQ10-F1
#
_cell.length_a   1.000
_cell.length_b   1.000
_cell.length_c   1.000
_cell.angle_alpha   90.00
_cell.angle_beta   90.00
_cell.angle_gamma   90.00
#
_symmetry.space_group_name_H-M   'P 1'
#
loop_
_entity.id
_entity.type
_entity.pdbx_description
1 polymer ?
#
loop_
_entity_poly.entity_id
_entity_poly.type
_entity_poly.pdbx_seq_one_letter_code
_entity_poly.pdbx_strand_id
1 'polypeptide(L)'
;MATSDTKRVAHVSFPQDAAHLTLQLRLHDDRKSFFRLSSEKLDRLRYRLQLLASNVSTGVKKHKKKHKNGGIMPTVPVKFLDVDDQEINAKVTTVGDALMRTKSLQIGAETFIVLHNQPIVTKLQVLEPVMAGITVNPMPKTEFCTADECSWYWYRLDEGNDRKLGVLVSTERRYTPTDDEIGCKFYVECHAPAMKSEFAEDSKAEVITTSVVKGPNRDVFKERRRIGAMCAADKYPDASEVFRVMSYNVLYDGYATTDHAKKNLFSYVDDSVMKETRRIQLIFQEIEENNSDIVCLQEMGEHMFKQFFEPMVNSIGYHGFYSGKTGTTNEGCAAFVRRARFEVEEENTLNLAMTVKNWTNPAAQ
;
A
#
# COMPACT_ATOMS: atom_id res chain seq x y z
N MET A 1 -36.52 -2.52 -30.49
CA MET A 1 -35.31 -3.18 -29.98
C MET A 1 -34.94 -2.48 -28.69
N ALA A 2 -35.18 -3.14 -27.55
CA ALA A 2 -34.91 -2.59 -26.23
C ALA A 2 -33.40 -2.32 -26.10
N THR A 3 -33.05 -1.06 -25.85
CA THR A 3 -31.71 -0.66 -25.47
C THR A 3 -31.33 -1.42 -24.21
N SER A 4 -30.28 -2.22 -24.29
CA SER A 4 -29.61 -2.86 -23.15
C SER A 4 -29.51 -1.88 -21.99
N ASP A 5 -30.24 -2.14 -20.91
CA ASP A 5 -30.25 -1.37 -19.67
C ASP A 5 -28.91 -1.61 -18.97
N THR A 6 -27.85 -0.94 -19.42
CA THR A 6 -26.53 -0.95 -18.77
C THR A 6 -26.68 -0.28 -17.41
N LYS A 7 -26.97 -1.08 -16.38
CA LYS A 7 -27.04 -0.62 -14.99
C LYS A 7 -25.70 0.03 -14.63
N ARG A 8 -25.74 1.28 -14.17
CA ARG A 8 -24.56 2.06 -13.83
C ARG A 8 -24.08 1.68 -12.42
N VAL A 9 -22.79 1.87 -12.14
CA VAL A 9 -22.21 1.56 -10.82
C VAL A 9 -21.77 2.85 -10.12
N ALA A 10 -22.03 2.91 -8.81
CA ALA A 10 -21.47 3.87 -7.89
C ALA A 10 -20.65 3.13 -6.83
N HIS A 11 -19.47 3.64 -6.49
CA HIS A 11 -18.59 3.06 -5.48
C HIS A 11 -18.63 3.92 -4.22
N VAL A 12 -18.85 3.28 -3.07
CA VAL A 12 -18.71 3.89 -1.75
C VAL A 12 -17.49 3.29 -1.08
N SER A 13 -16.51 4.13 -0.78
CA SER A 13 -15.27 3.77 -0.12
C SER A 13 -15.25 4.39 1.27
N PHE A 14 -15.38 3.56 2.30
CA PHE A 14 -15.39 3.99 3.69
C PHE A 14 -14.49 3.06 4.53
N PRO A 15 -13.21 3.45 4.73
CA PRO A 15 -12.29 2.69 5.58
C PRO A 15 -12.78 2.66 7.04
N GLN A 16 -12.44 1.58 7.74
CA GLN A 16 -12.71 1.47 9.16
C GLN A 16 -12.07 2.64 9.93
N ASP A 17 -12.80 3.21 10.89
CA ASP A 17 -12.40 4.34 11.73
C ASP A 17 -12.07 5.66 11.00
N ALA A 18 -12.35 5.75 9.69
CA ALA A 18 -12.20 7.00 8.96
C ALA A 18 -13.28 8.01 9.37
N ALA A 19 -12.91 9.28 9.48
CA ALA A 19 -13.89 10.37 9.62
C ALA A 19 -14.59 10.71 8.30
N HIS A 20 -14.01 10.28 7.17
CA HIS A 20 -14.48 10.61 5.83
C HIS A 20 -14.69 9.35 4.99
N LEU A 21 -15.59 9.46 4.02
CA LEU A 21 -15.82 8.47 2.98
C LEU A 21 -15.81 9.13 1.61
N THR A 22 -15.70 8.31 0.58
CA THR A 22 -15.80 8.74 -0.82
C THR A 22 -16.94 8.05 -1.54
N LEU A 23 -17.82 8.82 -2.17
CA LEU A 23 -18.77 8.32 -3.18
C LEU A 23 -18.23 8.66 -4.58
N GLN A 24 -18.11 7.67 -5.45
CA GLN A 24 -17.69 7.85 -6.84
C GLN A 24 -18.72 7.28 -7.80
N LEU A 25 -19.04 8.01 -8.86
CA LEU A 25 -19.96 7.57 -9.92
C LEU A 25 -19.69 8.34 -11.21
N ARG A 26 -20.20 7.83 -12.35
CA ARG A 26 -20.22 8.58 -13.61
C ARG A 26 -21.59 9.21 -13.81
N LEU A 27 -21.64 10.55 -13.79
CA LEU A 27 -22.84 11.32 -14.14
C LEU A 27 -22.60 12.00 -15.48
N HIS A 28 -23.45 11.73 -16.47
CA HIS A 28 -23.26 12.20 -17.86
C HIS A 28 -21.86 11.85 -18.40
N ASP A 29 -21.42 10.62 -18.16
CA ASP A 29 -20.10 10.06 -18.54
C ASP A 29 -18.88 10.71 -17.87
N ASP A 30 -19.07 11.79 -17.11
CA ASP A 30 -18.03 12.37 -16.27
C ASP A 30 -17.91 11.63 -14.94
N ARG A 31 -16.69 11.21 -14.59
CA ARG A 31 -16.39 10.72 -13.24
C ARG A 31 -16.54 11.85 -12.22
N LYS A 32 -17.43 11.68 -11.25
CA LYS A 32 -17.59 12.55 -10.09
C LYS A 32 -17.13 11.81 -8.84
N SER A 33 -16.43 12.53 -7.96
CA SER A 33 -15.95 12.02 -6.67
C SER A 33 -16.36 12.98 -5.56
N PHE A 34 -16.95 12.44 -4.50
CA PHE A 34 -17.44 13.18 -3.34
C PHE A 34 -16.75 12.67 -2.08
N PHE A 35 -15.68 13.36 -1.67
CA PHE A 35 -15.05 13.14 -0.37
C PHE A 35 -15.84 13.91 0.70
N ARG A 36 -16.45 13.20 1.65
CA ARG A 36 -17.38 13.78 2.63
C ARG A 36 -17.13 13.27 4.03
N LEU A 37 -17.37 14.14 5.00
CA LEU A 37 -17.36 13.79 6.42
C LEU A 37 -18.54 12.84 6.69
N SER A 38 -18.29 11.70 7.33
CA SER A 38 -19.31 10.67 7.59
C SER A 38 -20.44 11.19 8.48
N SER A 39 -20.16 12.14 9.37
CA SER A 39 -21.13 12.79 10.25
C SER A 39 -21.91 13.96 9.62
N GLU A 40 -21.60 14.35 8.39
CA GLU A 40 -22.38 15.37 7.66
C GLU A 40 -23.81 14.87 7.42
N LYS A 41 -24.82 15.76 7.46
CA LYS A 41 -26.20 15.40 7.09
C LYS A 41 -26.31 14.98 5.62
N LEU A 42 -27.02 13.89 5.33
CA LEU A 42 -27.19 13.36 3.98
C LEU A 42 -27.80 14.37 3.00
N ASP A 43 -28.72 15.22 3.48
CA ASP A 43 -29.37 16.26 2.67
C ASP A 43 -28.37 17.18 1.94
N ARG A 44 -27.21 17.46 2.54
CA ARG A 44 -26.15 18.25 1.89
C ARG A 44 -25.48 17.51 0.74
N LEU A 45 -25.32 16.18 0.82
CA LEU A 45 -24.81 15.38 -0.30
C LEU A 45 -25.88 15.27 -1.39
N ARG A 46 -27.12 14.99 -1.00
CA ARG A 46 -28.28 14.95 -1.89
C ARG A 46 -28.38 16.22 -2.72
N TYR A 47 -28.38 17.39 -2.07
CA TYR A 47 -28.46 18.69 -2.76
C TYR A 47 -27.32 18.89 -3.78
N ARG A 48 -26.09 18.46 -3.47
CA ARG A 48 -24.96 18.55 -4.42
C ARG A 48 -25.14 17.62 -5.62
N LEU A 49 -25.64 16.41 -5.42
CA LEU A 49 -25.94 15.48 -6.52
C LEU A 49 -27.04 16.08 -7.42
N GLN A 50 -28.08 16.66 -6.83
CA GLN A 50 -29.16 17.32 -7.58
C GLN A 50 -28.61 18.49 -8.42
N LEU A 51 -27.75 19.33 -7.85
CA LEU A 51 -27.11 20.45 -8.57
C LEU A 51 -26.29 19.97 -9.77
N LEU A 52 -25.48 18.92 -9.58
CA LEU A 52 -24.63 18.39 -10.65
C LEU A 52 -25.44 17.74 -11.76
N ALA A 53 -26.47 16.98 -11.40
CA ALA A 53 -27.39 16.39 -12.37
C ALA A 53 -28.24 17.45 -13.10
N SER A 54 -28.48 18.60 -12.48
CA SER A 54 -29.22 19.72 -13.09
C SER A 54 -28.38 20.61 -14.02
N ASN A 55 -27.06 20.57 -13.94
CA ASN A 55 -26.15 21.48 -14.66
C ASN A 55 -25.89 21.07 -16.13
N VAL A 56 -26.96 20.78 -16.87
CA VAL A 56 -26.97 20.68 -18.34
C VAL A 56 -27.95 21.72 -18.88
N SER A 57 -27.50 22.98 -18.93
CA SER A 57 -27.95 23.98 -19.93
C SER A 57 -27.20 25.33 -19.85
N THR A 58 -25.88 25.38 -19.60
CA THR A 58 -25.09 26.62 -19.89
C THR A 58 -23.64 26.33 -20.26
N GLY A 59 -23.44 25.84 -21.48
CA GLY A 59 -22.18 26.05 -22.20
C GLY A 59 -22.06 27.52 -22.63
N VAL A 60 -21.82 28.45 -21.71
CA VAL A 60 -21.41 29.83 -22.06
C VAL A 60 -20.34 30.33 -21.09
N LYS A 61 -19.23 30.79 -21.67
CA LYS A 61 -18.10 31.44 -20.99
C LYS A 61 -18.60 32.56 -20.07
N LYS A 62 -18.17 32.53 -18.80
CA LYS A 62 -18.49 33.52 -17.77
C LYS A 62 -18.01 34.92 -18.16
N HIS A 63 -18.94 35.85 -18.39
CA HIS A 63 -18.74 37.26 -18.00
C HIS A 63 -19.41 37.51 -16.65
N LYS A 64 -18.63 38.05 -15.71
CA LYS A 64 -19.09 38.45 -14.36
C LYS A 64 -20.18 39.51 -14.45
N LYS A 65 -21.37 39.24 -13.88
CA LYS A 65 -22.21 40.26 -13.24
C LYS A 65 -22.86 39.71 -11.98
N LYS A 66 -22.68 40.47 -10.89
CA LYS A 66 -23.34 40.34 -9.58
C LYS A 66 -24.81 40.75 -9.72
N HIS A 67 -25.77 39.88 -9.36
CA HIS A 67 -26.81 40.20 -8.35
C HIS A 67 -27.82 39.06 -8.10
N LYS A 68 -28.21 39.03 -6.81
CA LYS A 68 -29.48 38.62 -6.18
C LYS A 68 -29.81 37.13 -5.95
N ASN A 69 -30.05 36.87 -4.67
CA ASN A 69 -30.60 35.67 -4.04
C ASN A 69 -31.95 35.25 -4.65
N GLY A 70 -32.03 33.99 -5.03
CA GLY A 70 -33.22 33.34 -5.58
C GLY A 70 -32.81 32.15 -6.43
N GLY A 71 -32.06 31.20 -5.86
CA GLY A 71 -31.63 30.01 -6.58
C GLY A 71 -32.83 29.12 -6.90
N ILE A 72 -33.05 28.83 -8.18
CA ILE A 72 -34.01 27.83 -8.64
C ILE A 72 -33.65 26.50 -7.95
N MET A 73 -34.59 25.91 -7.20
CA MET A 73 -34.37 24.62 -6.57
C MET A 73 -34.02 23.59 -7.64
N PRO A 74 -32.94 22.80 -7.47
CA PRO A 74 -32.64 21.68 -8.36
C PRO A 74 -33.85 20.74 -8.44
N THR A 75 -34.36 20.50 -9.64
CA THR A 75 -35.59 19.72 -9.86
C THR A 75 -35.33 18.21 -10.02
N VAL A 76 -34.08 17.79 -10.16
CA VAL A 76 -33.75 16.37 -10.36
C VAL A 76 -33.94 15.61 -9.03
N PRO A 77 -34.79 14.56 -8.98
CA PRO A 77 -34.95 13.75 -7.78
C PRO A 77 -33.69 12.91 -7.54
N VAL A 78 -33.26 12.83 -6.28
CA VAL A 78 -32.16 11.96 -5.84
C VAL A 78 -32.64 11.14 -4.66
N LYS A 79 -32.60 9.81 -4.81
CA LYS A 79 -33.05 8.85 -3.79
C LYS A 79 -31.95 7.85 -3.47
N PHE A 80 -31.77 7.59 -2.18
CA PHE A 80 -30.88 6.57 -1.67
C PHE A 80 -31.76 5.42 -1.21
N LEU A 81 -31.66 4.26 -1.84
CA LEU A 81 -32.50 3.09 -1.59
C LEU A 81 -31.69 2.02 -0.87
N ASP A 82 -32.25 1.44 0.20
CA ASP A 82 -31.64 0.33 0.91
C ASP A 82 -31.88 -1.03 0.21
N VAL A 83 -31.63 -2.14 0.92
CA VAL A 83 -31.77 -3.49 0.39
C VAL A 83 -33.22 -3.89 0.08
N ASP A 84 -34.19 -3.23 0.71
CA ASP A 84 -35.62 -3.46 0.54
C ASP A 84 -36.25 -2.43 -0.41
N ASP A 85 -35.42 -1.73 -1.19
CA ASP A 85 -35.80 -0.61 -2.08
C ASP A 85 -36.50 0.56 -1.36
N GLN A 86 -36.28 0.72 -0.04
CA GLN A 86 -36.87 1.82 0.72
C GLN A 86 -35.99 3.06 0.69
N GLU A 87 -36.61 4.23 0.51
CA GLU A 87 -35.88 5.51 0.50
C GLU A 87 -35.38 5.89 1.89
N ILE A 88 -34.06 6.04 2.02
CA ILE A 88 -33.40 6.47 3.24
C ILE A 88 -33.70 7.96 3.48
N ASN A 89 -34.26 8.28 4.65
CA ASN A 89 -34.66 9.63 5.00
C ASN A 89 -33.46 10.57 5.24
N ALA A 90 -33.11 11.35 4.22
CA ALA A 90 -31.97 12.26 4.21
C ALA A 90 -31.98 13.38 5.26
N LYS A 91 -33.13 13.66 5.91
CA LYS A 91 -33.26 14.74 6.92
C LYS A 91 -32.71 14.33 8.29
N VAL A 92 -32.74 13.03 8.57
CA VAL A 92 -32.41 12.46 9.90
C VAL A 92 -31.15 11.60 9.87
N THR A 93 -30.70 11.17 8.69
CA THR A 93 -29.48 10.35 8.55
C THR A 93 -28.24 11.18 8.22
N THR A 94 -27.09 10.63 8.58
CA THR A 94 -25.78 11.13 8.17
C THR A 94 -25.34 10.49 6.86
N VAL A 95 -24.35 11.08 6.20
CA VAL A 95 -23.78 10.56 4.95
C VAL A 95 -23.18 9.17 5.15
N GLY A 96 -22.48 8.94 6.26
CA GLY A 96 -21.87 7.64 6.59
C GLY A 96 -22.89 6.53 6.73
N ASP A 97 -23.88 6.73 7.60
CA ASP A 97 -24.95 5.75 7.84
C ASP A 97 -25.76 5.48 6.56
N ALA A 98 -26.17 6.53 5.85
CA ALA A 98 -26.99 6.38 4.67
C ALA A 98 -26.26 5.67 3.52
N LEU A 99 -25.03 6.09 3.18
CA LEU A 99 -24.33 5.50 2.03
C LEU A 99 -23.93 4.05 2.26
N MET A 100 -23.59 3.67 3.50
CA MET A 100 -23.28 2.27 3.81
C MET A 100 -24.51 1.36 3.77
N ARG A 101 -25.72 1.91 3.96
CA ARG A 101 -26.99 1.16 3.79
C ARG A 101 -27.53 1.20 2.37
N THR A 102 -27.14 2.18 1.56
CA THR A 102 -27.65 2.38 0.20
C THR A 102 -27.18 1.24 -0.71
N LYS A 103 -28.09 0.46 -1.29
CA LYS A 103 -27.80 -0.54 -2.34
C LYS A 103 -28.05 -0.02 -3.75
N SER A 104 -28.96 0.93 -3.88
CA SER A 104 -29.26 1.59 -5.15
C SER A 104 -29.39 3.10 -4.97
N LEU A 105 -28.77 3.87 -5.86
CA LEU A 105 -28.82 5.32 -5.87
C LEU A 105 -29.53 5.75 -7.15
N GLN A 106 -30.69 6.40 -7.01
CA GLN A 106 -31.44 6.93 -8.14
C GLN A 106 -31.17 8.43 -8.28
N ILE A 107 -30.78 8.88 -9.48
CA ILE A 107 -30.54 10.29 -9.82
C ILE A 107 -31.29 10.59 -11.12
N GLY A 108 -32.43 11.27 -11.00
CA GLY A 108 -33.32 11.49 -12.14
C GLY A 108 -33.86 10.17 -12.70
N ALA A 109 -33.58 9.92 -13.99
CA ALA A 109 -33.94 8.68 -14.67
C ALA A 109 -32.88 7.58 -14.53
N GLU A 110 -31.70 7.90 -14.01
CA GLU A 110 -30.59 6.95 -13.90
C GLU A 110 -30.61 6.23 -12.55
N THR A 111 -30.32 4.93 -12.60
CA THR A 111 -30.18 4.08 -11.41
C THR A 111 -28.77 3.53 -11.34
N PHE A 112 -28.14 3.70 -10.19
CA PHE A 112 -26.79 3.24 -9.89
C PHE A 112 -26.84 2.14 -8.85
N ILE A 113 -26.22 1.00 -9.12
CA ILE A 113 -25.95 -0.02 -8.11
C ILE A 113 -24.76 0.45 -7.28
N VAL A 114 -24.88 0.34 -5.97
CA VAL A 114 -23.84 0.81 -5.05
C VAL A 114 -22.98 -0.36 -4.58
N LEU A 115 -21.69 -0.31 -4.91
CA LEU A 115 -20.68 -1.23 -4.40
C LEU A 115 -19.94 -0.59 -3.23
N HIS A 116 -19.90 -1.27 -2.09
CA HIS A 116 -19.23 -0.79 -0.88
C HIS A 116 -17.87 -1.43 -0.73
N ASN A 117 -16.84 -0.63 -0.48
CA ASN A 117 -15.52 -1.10 -0.05
C ASN A 117 -14.99 -2.22 -0.96
N GLN A 118 -15.11 -2.04 -2.28
CA GLN A 118 -14.63 -3.01 -3.25
C GLN A 118 -13.11 -3.20 -3.09
N PRO A 119 -12.62 -4.45 -2.97
CA PRO A 119 -11.20 -4.75 -3.04
C PRO A 119 -10.58 -4.26 -4.35
N ILE A 120 -9.56 -3.41 -4.26
CA ILE A 120 -8.91 -2.81 -5.42
C ILE A 120 -7.39 -2.90 -5.26
N VAL A 121 -6.69 -3.27 -6.33
CA VAL A 121 -5.24 -3.07 -6.48
C VAL A 121 -5.02 -1.92 -7.45
N THR A 122 -4.38 -0.85 -6.98
CA THR A 122 -4.19 0.39 -7.77
C THR A 122 -2.82 0.48 -8.44
N LYS A 123 -1.82 -0.21 -7.88
CA LYS A 123 -0.44 -0.20 -8.37
C LYS A 123 0.27 -1.46 -7.89
N LEU A 124 1.22 -1.94 -8.69
CA LEU A 124 2.18 -2.95 -8.29
C LEU A 124 3.59 -2.41 -8.52
N GLN A 125 4.50 -2.65 -7.57
CA GLN A 125 5.91 -2.30 -7.70
C GLN A 125 6.80 -3.44 -7.23
N VAL A 126 7.98 -3.55 -7.83
CA VAL A 126 9.07 -4.46 -7.44
C VAL A 126 10.34 -3.65 -7.26
N LEU A 127 11.22 -4.10 -6.38
CA LEU A 127 12.56 -3.50 -6.24
C LEU A 127 13.47 -3.97 -7.38
N GLU A 128 14.34 -3.07 -7.81
CA GLU A 128 15.36 -3.33 -8.82
C GLU A 128 16.76 -3.08 -8.26
N PRO A 129 17.78 -3.83 -8.71
CA PRO A 129 17.72 -4.87 -9.73
C PRO A 129 17.08 -6.17 -9.20
N VAL A 130 16.52 -6.97 -10.12
CA VAL A 130 16.14 -8.35 -9.85
C VAL A 130 17.38 -9.23 -9.95
N MET A 131 17.67 -10.02 -8.91
CA MET A 131 18.90 -10.80 -8.78
C MET A 131 18.61 -12.28 -8.63
N ALA A 132 19.33 -13.13 -9.38
CA ALA A 132 19.28 -14.58 -9.18
C ALA A 132 19.63 -14.95 -7.73
N GLY A 133 18.88 -15.87 -7.13
CA GLY A 133 19.02 -16.31 -5.75
C GLY A 133 18.52 -15.32 -4.69
N ILE A 134 17.95 -14.17 -5.08
CA ILE A 134 17.37 -13.18 -4.17
C ILE A 134 15.86 -13.12 -4.39
N THR A 135 15.09 -13.33 -3.33
CA THR A 135 13.63 -13.33 -3.40
C THR A 135 13.10 -11.95 -3.75
N VAL A 136 12.37 -11.85 -4.85
CA VAL A 136 11.64 -10.64 -5.22
C VAL A 136 10.36 -10.57 -4.39
N ASN A 137 10.13 -9.41 -3.79
CA ASN A 137 8.94 -9.14 -2.99
C ASN A 137 8.07 -8.05 -3.67
N PRO A 138 7.04 -8.44 -4.44
CA PRO A 138 6.12 -7.47 -5.01
C PRO A 138 5.31 -6.76 -3.93
N MET A 139 5.11 -5.47 -4.15
CA MET A 139 4.44 -4.60 -3.19
C MET A 139 3.24 -3.93 -3.87
N PRO A 140 2.03 -4.45 -3.66
CA PRO A 140 0.84 -3.87 -4.22
C PRO A 140 0.38 -2.68 -3.37
N LYS A 141 -0.21 -1.68 -4.01
CA LYS A 141 -1.00 -0.65 -3.32
C LYS A 141 -2.47 -1.06 -3.38
N THR A 142 -3.00 -1.52 -2.26
CA THR A 142 -4.36 -2.06 -2.16
C THR A 142 -5.30 -1.09 -1.46
N GLU A 143 -6.59 -1.22 -1.73
CA GLU A 143 -7.70 -0.61 -1.01
C GLU A 143 -8.72 -1.71 -0.67
N PHE A 144 -9.21 -1.72 0.57
CA PHE A 144 -10.21 -2.69 1.06
C PHE A 144 -9.82 -4.17 0.90
N CYS A 145 -8.53 -4.45 0.82
CA CYS A 145 -7.94 -5.78 0.89
C CYS A 145 -6.46 -5.66 1.27
N THR A 146 -5.88 -6.78 1.66
CA THR A 146 -4.45 -6.94 1.97
C THR A 146 -3.75 -7.67 0.83
N ALA A 147 -2.42 -7.54 0.77
CA ALA A 147 -1.60 -8.26 -0.19
C ALA A 147 -1.68 -9.80 -0.04
N ASP A 148 -2.01 -10.30 1.15
CA ASP A 148 -2.14 -11.73 1.44
C ASP A 148 -3.48 -12.32 0.97
N GLU A 149 -4.50 -11.49 0.81
CA GLU A 149 -5.78 -11.88 0.21
C GLU A 149 -5.72 -11.88 -1.33
N CYS A 150 -4.72 -11.23 -1.92
CA CYS A 150 -4.56 -11.13 -3.37
C CYS A 150 -4.08 -12.45 -3.98
N SER A 151 -4.46 -12.68 -5.24
CA SER A 151 -3.92 -13.76 -6.06
C SER A 151 -2.76 -13.28 -6.93
N TRP A 152 -1.77 -14.13 -7.15
CA TRP A 152 -0.49 -13.75 -7.76
C TRP A 152 -0.17 -14.65 -8.96
N TYR A 153 0.41 -14.06 -10.00
CA TYR A 153 0.84 -14.82 -11.17
C TYR A 153 2.15 -14.25 -11.71
N TRP A 154 3.13 -15.12 -11.91
CA TRP A 154 4.44 -14.79 -12.46
C TRP A 154 4.62 -15.47 -13.81
N TYR A 155 4.84 -14.66 -14.84
CA TYR A 155 5.09 -15.13 -16.18
C TYR A 155 6.52 -14.77 -16.59
N ARG A 156 7.35 -15.76 -16.87
CA ARG A 156 8.66 -15.54 -17.47
C ARG A 156 8.49 -15.18 -18.93
N LEU A 157 9.01 -14.01 -19.32
CA LEU A 157 8.95 -13.53 -20.70
C LEU A 157 10.10 -14.12 -21.51
N ASP A 158 9.78 -14.69 -22.67
CA ASP A 158 10.79 -15.19 -23.62
C ASP A 158 11.51 -14.02 -24.30
N GLU A 159 12.79 -14.20 -24.62
CA GLU A 159 13.57 -13.19 -25.33
C GLU A 159 12.96 -12.86 -26.70
N GLY A 160 12.67 -11.57 -26.92
CA GLY A 160 12.26 -11.05 -28.22
C GLY A 160 10.76 -11.06 -28.53
N ASN A 161 9.88 -11.39 -27.58
CA ASN A 161 8.44 -11.38 -27.83
C ASN A 161 7.60 -10.79 -26.69
N ASP A 162 7.56 -9.45 -26.62
CA ASP A 162 6.77 -8.67 -25.66
C ASP A 162 5.23 -8.88 -25.77
N ARG A 163 4.73 -9.77 -26.66
CA ARG A 163 3.30 -9.90 -27.00
C ARG A 163 2.68 -11.29 -26.77
N LYS A 164 3.43 -12.30 -26.34
CA LYS A 164 2.83 -13.57 -25.85
C LYS A 164 2.75 -13.53 -24.34
N LEU A 165 1.67 -14.08 -23.75
CA LEU A 165 1.67 -14.43 -22.33
C LEU A 165 2.90 -15.32 -22.12
N GLY A 166 3.84 -14.87 -21.29
CA GLY A 166 5.03 -15.63 -20.95
C GLY A 166 4.68 -17.00 -20.33
N VAL A 167 5.70 -17.78 -20.00
CA VAL A 167 5.49 -19.07 -19.32
C VAL A 167 5.13 -18.80 -17.86
N LEU A 168 3.99 -19.29 -17.40
CA LEU A 168 3.62 -19.23 -15.97
C LEU A 168 4.63 -20.06 -15.16
N VAL A 169 5.36 -19.41 -14.25
CA VAL A 169 6.40 -20.03 -13.43
C VAL A 169 6.05 -20.10 -11.94
N SER A 170 5.10 -19.28 -11.48
CA SER A 170 4.66 -19.29 -10.08
C SER A 170 3.30 -18.61 -9.91
N THR A 171 2.55 -19.05 -8.90
CA THR A 171 1.34 -18.38 -8.38
C THR A 171 1.51 -17.89 -6.94
N GLU A 172 2.74 -17.97 -6.41
CA GLU A 172 3.08 -17.47 -5.09
C GLU A 172 3.26 -15.95 -5.12
N ARG A 173 3.04 -15.31 -3.96
CA ARG A 173 3.24 -13.87 -3.81
C ARG A 173 4.68 -13.45 -4.15
N ARG A 174 5.65 -14.25 -3.71
CA ARG A 174 7.08 -13.98 -3.88
C ARG A 174 7.70 -15.00 -4.83
N TYR A 175 8.75 -14.60 -5.51
CA TYR A 175 9.46 -15.46 -6.45
C TYR A 175 10.96 -15.25 -6.33
N THR A 176 11.73 -16.33 -6.38
CA THR A 176 13.20 -16.29 -6.29
C THR A 176 13.77 -16.76 -7.63
N PRO A 177 14.20 -15.85 -8.51
CA PRO A 177 14.80 -16.21 -9.78
C PRO A 177 16.05 -17.06 -9.60
N THR A 178 16.32 -17.94 -10.55
CA THR A 178 17.50 -18.82 -10.55
C THR A 178 18.60 -18.31 -11.49
N ASP A 179 19.79 -18.91 -11.42
CA ASP A 179 20.89 -18.56 -12.33
C ASP A 179 20.57 -18.88 -13.81
N ASP A 180 19.70 -19.88 -14.07
CA ASP A 180 19.23 -20.24 -15.40
C ASP A 180 18.31 -19.17 -16.02
N GLU A 181 17.85 -18.22 -15.22
CA GLU A 181 16.91 -17.16 -15.63
C GLU A 181 17.59 -15.80 -15.75
N ILE A 182 18.92 -15.75 -15.63
CA ILE A 182 19.70 -14.54 -15.90
C ILE A 182 19.40 -14.04 -17.32
N GLY A 183 19.08 -12.75 -17.44
CA GLY A 183 18.66 -12.11 -18.70
C GLY A 183 17.14 -12.08 -18.90
N CYS A 184 16.39 -13.04 -18.34
CA CYS A 184 14.94 -13.09 -18.43
C CYS A 184 14.28 -11.92 -17.69
N LYS A 185 13.04 -11.59 -18.08
CA LYS A 185 12.16 -10.65 -17.36
C LYS A 185 10.92 -11.40 -16.90
N PHE A 186 10.27 -10.88 -15.86
CA PHE A 186 9.00 -11.40 -15.40
C PHE A 186 7.90 -10.37 -15.58
N TYR A 187 6.77 -10.80 -16.12
CA TYR A 187 5.51 -10.09 -16.04
C TYR A 187 4.74 -10.63 -14.82
N VAL A 188 4.47 -9.75 -13.87
CA VAL A 188 3.88 -10.09 -12.56
C VAL A 188 2.51 -9.46 -12.47
N GLU A 189 1.52 -10.26 -12.10
CA GLU A 189 0.16 -9.80 -11.85
C GLU A 189 -0.22 -9.98 -10.38
N CYS A 190 -0.93 -8.98 -9.85
CA CYS A 190 -1.58 -9.01 -8.55
C CYS A 190 -3.07 -8.73 -8.74
N HIS A 191 -3.91 -9.68 -8.36
CA HIS A 191 -5.36 -9.60 -8.49
C HIS A 191 -6.00 -9.46 -7.11
N ALA A 192 -6.82 -8.42 -6.92
CA ALA A 192 -7.60 -8.27 -5.71
C ALA A 192 -8.65 -9.39 -5.60
N PRO A 193 -9.09 -9.73 -4.37
CA PRO A 193 -10.19 -10.65 -4.17
C PRO A 193 -11.44 -10.26 -4.96
N ALA A 194 -12.05 -11.25 -5.64
CA ALA A 194 -13.30 -11.04 -6.33
C ALA A 194 -14.42 -10.65 -5.36
N MET A 195 -15.13 -9.56 -5.65
CA MET A 195 -16.33 -9.19 -4.92
C MET A 195 -17.53 -10.00 -5.44
N LYS A 196 -18.36 -10.52 -4.53
CA LYS A 196 -19.60 -11.24 -4.89
C LYS A 196 -20.67 -10.26 -5.39
N SER A 197 -20.53 -9.82 -6.63
CA SER A 197 -21.49 -8.96 -7.34
C SER A 197 -21.24 -9.09 -8.85
N GLU A 198 -22.30 -9.30 -9.63
CA GLU A 198 -22.20 -9.30 -11.10
C GLU A 198 -21.80 -7.93 -11.69
N PHE A 199 -21.86 -6.88 -10.87
CA PHE A 199 -21.51 -5.51 -11.25
C PHE A 199 -20.11 -5.10 -10.81
N ALA A 200 -19.43 -5.93 -10.01
CA ALA A 200 -18.06 -5.67 -9.61
C ALA A 200 -17.13 -6.10 -10.73
N GLU A 201 -16.26 -5.19 -11.16
CA GLU A 201 -15.18 -5.49 -12.09
C GLU A 201 -13.97 -6.08 -11.34
N ASP A 202 -13.28 -7.03 -11.94
CA ASP A 202 -12.02 -7.54 -11.43
C ASP A 202 -10.98 -6.42 -11.38
N SER A 203 -10.24 -6.33 -10.28
CA SER A 203 -9.18 -5.36 -10.11
C SER A 203 -7.84 -6.06 -10.09
N LYS A 204 -6.96 -5.68 -11.01
CA LYS A 204 -5.58 -6.14 -11.05
C LYS A 204 -4.59 -4.99 -11.25
N ALA A 205 -3.38 -5.20 -10.79
CA ALA A 205 -2.22 -4.39 -11.17
C ALA A 205 -1.09 -5.32 -11.63
N GLU A 206 -0.28 -4.80 -12.55
CA GLU A 206 0.76 -5.58 -13.23
C GLU A 206 2.07 -4.78 -13.30
N VAL A 207 3.20 -5.48 -13.40
CA VAL A 207 4.52 -4.89 -13.60
C VAL A 207 5.42 -5.84 -14.39
N ILE A 208 6.29 -5.29 -15.23
CA ILE A 208 7.38 -6.03 -15.88
C ILE A 208 8.67 -5.69 -15.15
N THR A 209 9.42 -6.71 -14.74
CA THR A 209 10.71 -6.53 -14.07
C THR A 209 11.81 -6.10 -15.05
N THR A 210 12.89 -5.50 -14.51
CA THR A 210 14.19 -5.54 -15.18
C THR A 210 14.66 -6.98 -15.43
N SER A 211 15.60 -7.13 -16.37
CA SER A 211 16.24 -8.42 -16.61
C SER A 211 16.96 -8.91 -15.36
N VAL A 212 16.82 -10.21 -15.05
CA VAL A 212 17.52 -10.83 -13.93
C VAL A 212 19.02 -10.68 -14.13
N VAL A 213 19.69 -10.12 -13.12
CA VAL A 213 21.15 -10.04 -13.07
C VAL A 213 21.71 -11.09 -12.12
N LYS A 214 23.01 -11.34 -12.22
CA LYS A 214 23.71 -12.24 -11.30
C LYS A 214 23.60 -11.76 -9.85
N GLY A 215 23.16 -12.64 -8.96
CA GLY A 215 23.16 -12.38 -7.52
C GLY A 215 24.55 -12.43 -6.89
N PRO A 216 24.71 -11.88 -5.67
CA PRO A 216 25.96 -12.02 -4.93
C PRO A 216 26.21 -13.47 -4.52
N ASN A 217 27.48 -13.85 -4.38
CA ASN A 217 27.83 -15.13 -3.76
C ASN A 217 27.45 -15.10 -2.26
N ARG A 218 26.39 -15.83 -1.90
CA ARG A 218 25.89 -15.94 -0.52
C ARG A 218 26.71 -16.91 0.35
N ASP A 219 27.63 -17.70 -0.19
CA ASP A 219 28.42 -18.66 0.59
C ASP A 219 29.36 -17.99 1.59
N VAL A 220 29.71 -16.72 1.36
CA VAL A 220 30.46 -15.92 2.34
C VAL A 220 29.68 -15.70 3.65
N PHE A 221 28.36 -15.91 3.64
CA PHE A 221 27.47 -15.84 4.80
C PHE A 221 27.10 -17.22 5.36
N LYS A 222 27.70 -18.32 4.89
CA LYS A 222 27.29 -19.70 5.21
C LYS A 222 27.17 -19.98 6.72
N GLU A 223 28.07 -19.45 7.54
CA GLU A 223 28.02 -19.70 8.99
C GLU A 223 26.85 -18.96 9.65
N ARG A 224 26.59 -17.71 9.24
CA ARG A 224 25.40 -16.96 9.69
C ARG A 224 24.10 -17.65 9.27
N ARG A 225 24.04 -18.14 8.03
CA ARG A 225 22.91 -18.90 7.51
C ARG A 225 22.69 -20.21 8.28
N ARG A 226 23.77 -20.89 8.67
CA ARG A 226 23.69 -22.10 9.50
C ARG A 226 23.09 -21.81 10.89
N ILE A 227 23.46 -20.69 11.52
CA ILE A 227 22.85 -20.27 12.80
C ILE A 227 21.35 -20.07 12.64
N GLY A 228 20.95 -19.45 11.52
CA GLY A 228 19.57 -19.16 11.18
C GLY A 228 18.76 -20.32 10.60
N ALA A 229 19.39 -21.47 10.29
CA ALA A 229 18.73 -22.60 9.63
C ALA A 229 17.55 -23.19 10.42
N MET A 230 17.53 -22.98 11.74
CA MET A 230 16.39 -23.28 12.61
C MET A 230 16.02 -22.04 13.42
N CYS A 231 14.71 -21.86 13.66
CA CYS A 231 14.24 -20.82 14.56
C CYS A 231 14.72 -21.09 16.00
N ALA A 232 14.69 -20.07 16.85
CA ALA A 232 15.17 -20.21 18.23
C ALA A 232 14.39 -21.27 19.01
N ALA A 233 13.06 -21.31 18.86
CA ALA A 233 12.19 -22.26 19.55
C ALA A 233 12.49 -23.72 19.18
N ASP A 234 12.67 -24.02 17.90
CA ASP A 234 13.00 -25.38 17.44
C ASP A 234 14.38 -25.83 17.88
N LYS A 235 15.34 -24.90 17.95
CA LYS A 235 16.71 -25.21 18.35
C LYS A 235 16.83 -25.51 19.85
N TYR A 236 16.01 -24.87 20.67
CA TYR A 236 16.02 -25.03 22.12
C TYR A 236 14.59 -25.35 22.61
N PRO A 237 14.07 -26.57 22.33
CA PRO A 237 12.68 -26.93 22.61
C PRO A 237 12.35 -26.93 24.11
N ASP A 238 13.36 -27.11 24.97
CA ASP A 238 13.22 -27.11 26.43
C ASP A 238 13.19 -25.68 27.03
N ALA A 239 13.38 -24.64 26.21
CA ALA A 239 13.39 -23.24 26.64
C ALA A 239 12.25 -22.47 25.95
N SER A 240 11.04 -22.52 26.52
CA SER A 240 9.82 -21.91 25.94
C SER A 240 9.97 -20.43 25.61
N GLU A 241 10.76 -19.71 26.40
CA GLU A 241 10.99 -18.27 26.28
C GLU A 241 12.20 -17.91 25.41
N VAL A 242 12.80 -18.87 24.69
CA VAL A 242 13.96 -18.59 23.85
C VAL A 242 13.56 -17.76 22.63
N PHE A 243 14.32 -16.69 22.38
CA PHE A 243 14.18 -15.87 21.18
C PHE A 243 15.53 -15.37 20.68
N ARG A 244 15.57 -14.95 19.42
CA ARG A 244 16.77 -14.47 18.74
C ARG A 244 16.66 -12.98 18.44
N VAL A 245 17.72 -12.24 18.74
CA VAL A 245 17.83 -10.80 18.46
C VAL A 245 18.91 -10.56 17.42
N MET A 246 18.60 -9.73 16.42
CA MET A 246 19.55 -9.19 15.47
C MET A 246 19.72 -7.68 15.71
N SER A 247 20.96 -7.21 15.70
CA SER A 247 21.29 -5.78 15.64
C SER A 247 22.17 -5.53 14.45
N TYR A 248 21.79 -4.61 13.56
CA TYR A 248 22.50 -4.40 12.31
C TYR A 248 22.43 -2.95 11.80
N ASN A 249 23.57 -2.30 11.70
CA ASN A 249 23.68 -1.01 11.01
C ASN A 249 23.69 -1.24 9.50
N VAL A 250 22.71 -0.67 8.80
CA VAL A 250 22.43 -0.98 7.39
C VAL A 250 23.02 0.01 6.38
N LEU A 251 23.82 0.96 6.86
CA LEU A 251 24.45 2.03 6.07
C LEU A 251 23.43 2.89 5.31
N TYR A 252 23.17 4.09 5.86
CA TYR A 252 22.25 5.03 5.22
C TYR A 252 22.82 5.51 3.88
N ASP A 253 21.98 5.54 2.84
CA ASP A 253 22.43 5.85 1.48
C ASP A 253 23.03 7.26 1.35
N GLY A 254 22.55 8.21 2.16
CA GLY A 254 23.11 9.56 2.21
C GLY A 254 24.57 9.61 2.67
N TYR A 255 25.05 8.60 3.39
CA TYR A 255 26.46 8.48 3.76
C TYR A 255 27.26 7.73 2.68
N ALA A 256 26.63 6.82 1.95
CA ALA A 256 27.26 6.02 0.90
C ALA A 256 27.48 6.77 -0.43
N THR A 257 26.62 7.73 -0.75
CA THR A 257 26.54 8.34 -2.10
C THR A 257 27.33 9.62 -2.27
N THR A 258 27.94 10.17 -1.21
CA THR A 258 28.75 11.40 -1.31
C THR A 258 30.03 11.16 -2.12
N ASP A 259 30.52 12.20 -2.81
CA ASP A 259 31.80 12.14 -3.54
C ASP A 259 32.96 11.69 -2.65
N HIS A 260 32.97 12.16 -1.40
CA HIS A 260 33.98 11.74 -0.44
C HIS A 260 33.87 10.25 -0.13
N ALA A 261 32.65 9.75 0.12
CA ALA A 261 32.43 8.34 0.41
C ALA A 261 32.82 7.45 -0.77
N LYS A 262 32.38 7.78 -1.99
CA LYS A 262 32.73 7.03 -3.20
C LYS A 262 34.24 6.99 -3.45
N LYS A 263 34.95 8.10 -3.24
CA LYS A 263 36.39 8.19 -3.52
C LYS A 263 37.28 7.63 -2.41
N ASN A 264 36.86 7.73 -1.14
CA ASN A 264 37.74 7.46 0.01
C ASN A 264 37.26 6.31 0.91
N LEU A 265 35.95 6.06 1.03
CA LEU A 265 35.40 5.04 1.92
C LEU A 265 35.00 3.75 1.19
N PHE A 266 34.45 3.88 -0.02
CA PHE A 266 33.88 2.79 -0.81
C PHE A 266 34.48 2.70 -2.22
N SER A 267 35.70 3.21 -2.43
CA SER A 267 36.36 3.26 -3.75
C SER A 267 36.68 1.90 -4.36
N TYR A 268 36.60 0.84 -3.55
CA TYR A 268 36.77 -0.55 -3.96
C TYR A 268 35.45 -1.22 -4.40
N VAL A 269 34.30 -0.54 -4.31
CA VAL A 269 32.99 -1.07 -4.68
C VAL A 269 32.42 -0.31 -5.88
N ASP A 270 31.83 -1.04 -6.82
CA ASP A 270 31.13 -0.44 -7.96
C ASP A 270 29.83 0.25 -7.51
N ASP A 271 29.52 1.40 -8.13
CA ASP A 271 28.32 2.20 -7.83
C ASP A 271 27.01 1.39 -7.98
N SER A 272 26.95 0.43 -8.91
CA SER A 272 25.77 -0.42 -9.10
C SER A 272 25.53 -1.37 -7.93
N VAL A 273 26.59 -1.79 -7.23
CA VAL A 273 26.54 -2.65 -6.05
C VAL A 273 26.10 -1.85 -4.82
N MET A 274 26.47 -0.57 -4.76
CA MET A 274 26.15 0.35 -3.66
C MET A 274 24.72 0.89 -3.66
N LYS A 275 23.98 0.74 -4.76
CA LYS A 275 22.56 1.17 -4.85
C LYS A 275 21.75 0.67 -3.66
N GLU A 276 21.07 1.59 -2.97
CA GLU A 276 20.26 1.27 -1.77
C GLU A 276 19.24 0.17 -2.03
N THR A 277 18.52 0.23 -3.15
CA THR A 277 17.52 -0.78 -3.53
C THR A 277 18.12 -2.18 -3.72
N ARG A 278 19.40 -2.28 -4.11
CA ARG A 278 20.11 -3.55 -4.16
C ARG A 278 20.49 -4.00 -2.74
N ARG A 279 21.10 -3.12 -1.95
CA ARG A 279 21.55 -3.43 -0.57
C ARG A 279 20.39 -3.86 0.32
N ILE A 280 19.26 -3.17 0.24
CA ILE A 280 18.11 -3.41 1.11
C ILE A 280 17.47 -4.78 0.87
N GLN A 281 17.45 -5.26 -0.38
CA GLN A 281 17.00 -6.62 -0.70
C GLN A 281 17.90 -7.68 -0.06
N LEU A 282 19.22 -7.44 -0.02
CA LEU A 282 20.18 -8.35 0.62
C LEU A 282 20.09 -8.32 2.14
N ILE A 283 19.87 -7.14 2.73
CA ILE A 283 19.62 -6.98 4.17
C ILE A 283 18.33 -7.71 4.57
N PHE A 284 17.26 -7.54 3.79
CA PHE A 284 16.00 -8.25 4.00
C PHE A 284 16.19 -9.77 3.94
N GLN A 285 16.90 -10.26 2.91
CA GLN A 285 17.23 -11.69 2.81
C GLN A 285 18.04 -12.18 4.02
N GLU A 286 19.01 -11.39 4.51
CA GLU A 286 19.79 -11.78 5.69
C GLU A 286 18.93 -11.87 6.96
N ILE A 287 17.93 -10.99 7.12
CA ILE A 287 16.96 -11.07 8.22
C ILE A 287 16.13 -12.36 8.13
N GLU A 288 15.62 -12.68 6.95
CA GLU A 288 14.87 -13.94 6.72
C GLU A 288 15.75 -15.16 7.05
N GLU A 289 16.96 -15.19 6.51
CA GLU A 289 17.91 -16.27 6.74
C GLU A 289 18.34 -16.40 8.19
N ASN A 290 18.35 -15.30 8.97
CA ASN A 290 18.73 -15.34 10.37
C ASN A 290 17.60 -15.89 11.26
N ASN A 291 16.35 -15.91 10.82
CA ASN A 291 15.19 -16.30 11.62
C ASN A 291 15.16 -15.64 13.01
N SER A 292 15.45 -14.34 13.07
CA SER A 292 15.39 -13.57 14.33
C SER A 292 13.93 -13.39 14.76
N ASP A 293 13.68 -13.18 16.04
CA ASP A 293 12.35 -12.80 16.52
C ASP A 293 12.24 -11.28 16.75
N ILE A 294 13.37 -10.63 17.07
CA ILE A 294 13.52 -9.18 17.16
C ILE A 294 14.68 -8.74 16.27
N VAL A 295 14.49 -7.69 15.49
CA VAL A 295 15.51 -7.09 14.62
C VAL A 295 15.60 -5.60 14.88
N CYS A 296 16.78 -5.10 15.21
CA CYS A 296 17.05 -3.68 15.44
C CYS A 296 18.03 -3.17 14.39
N LEU A 297 17.59 -2.25 13.53
CA LEU A 297 18.41 -1.66 12.47
C LEU A 297 18.78 -0.22 12.80
N GLN A 298 20.02 0.16 12.49
CA GLN A 298 20.50 1.54 12.58
C GLN A 298 20.84 2.07 11.19
N GLU A 299 20.85 3.40 11.03
CA GLU A 299 21.06 4.06 9.73
C GLU A 299 20.02 3.67 8.67
N MET A 300 18.79 3.39 9.09
CA MET A 300 17.69 3.12 8.19
C MET A 300 17.15 4.44 7.64
N GLY A 301 17.13 4.62 6.31
CA GLY A 301 16.54 5.78 5.69
C GLY A 301 15.01 5.80 5.84
N GLU A 302 14.42 6.94 6.21
CA GLU A 302 12.97 7.05 6.44
C GLU A 302 12.13 6.64 5.22
N HIS A 303 12.54 7.14 4.05
CA HIS A 303 11.87 6.84 2.79
C HIS A 303 11.97 5.36 2.43
N MET A 304 13.16 4.77 2.61
CA MET A 304 13.40 3.36 2.33
C MET A 304 12.60 2.46 3.28
N PHE A 305 12.51 2.83 4.57
CA PHE A 305 11.66 2.15 5.54
C PHE A 305 10.19 2.16 5.10
N LYS A 306 9.60 3.36 4.95
CA LYS A 306 8.14 3.50 4.73
C LYS A 306 7.70 2.95 3.39
N GLN A 307 8.47 3.22 2.34
CA GLN A 307 8.05 2.83 1.00
C GLN A 307 8.33 1.35 0.73
N PHE A 308 9.42 0.79 1.28
CA PHE A 308 9.90 -0.54 0.90
C PHE A 308 10.02 -1.51 2.07
N PHE A 309 10.83 -1.17 3.06
CA PHE A 309 11.25 -2.15 4.06
C PHE A 309 10.12 -2.64 4.95
N GLU A 310 9.29 -1.72 5.43
CA GLU A 310 8.13 -2.04 6.27
C GLU A 310 7.12 -2.95 5.54
N PRO A 311 6.70 -2.66 4.30
CA PRO A 311 5.90 -3.61 3.51
C PRO A 311 6.57 -4.99 3.36
N MET A 312 7.89 -5.03 3.17
CA MET A 312 8.61 -6.29 3.00
C MET A 312 8.64 -7.14 4.26
N VAL A 313 8.98 -6.57 5.42
CA VAL A 313 9.02 -7.31 6.69
C VAL A 313 7.62 -7.65 7.23
N ASN A 314 6.60 -6.82 6.95
CA ASN A 314 5.21 -7.18 7.23
C ASN A 314 4.80 -8.44 6.47
N SER A 315 5.26 -8.62 5.22
CA SER A 315 4.93 -9.81 4.41
C SER A 315 5.47 -11.13 4.97
N ILE A 316 6.41 -11.08 5.90
CA ILE A 316 6.99 -12.25 6.58
C ILE A 316 6.63 -12.29 8.07
N GLY A 317 5.59 -11.55 8.47
CA GLY A 317 4.98 -11.65 9.80
C GLY A 317 5.62 -10.81 10.89
N TYR A 318 6.41 -9.79 10.54
CA TYR A 318 6.89 -8.81 11.52
C TYR A 318 5.92 -7.63 11.64
N HIS A 319 5.99 -6.94 12.76
CA HIS A 319 5.51 -5.58 12.93
C HIS A 319 6.73 -4.66 12.97
N GLY A 320 6.69 -3.52 12.25
CA GLY A 320 7.82 -2.61 12.12
C GLY A 320 7.57 -1.27 12.82
N PHE A 321 8.63 -0.73 13.39
CA PHE A 321 8.68 0.57 14.05
C PHE A 321 9.81 1.39 13.47
N TYR A 322 9.64 2.71 13.38
CA TYR A 322 10.68 3.61 12.91
C TYR A 322 10.75 4.86 13.77
N SER A 323 11.97 5.19 14.18
CA SER A 323 12.28 6.39 14.94
C SER A 323 13.40 7.15 14.24
N GLY A 324 13.04 8.30 13.66
CA GLY A 324 13.99 9.16 12.97
C GLY A 324 14.96 9.83 13.94
N LYS A 325 16.19 10.04 13.48
CA LYS A 325 17.18 10.83 14.21
C LYS A 325 16.69 12.26 14.40
N THR A 326 17.16 12.87 15.48
CA THR A 326 16.90 14.27 15.77
C THR A 326 17.79 15.14 14.87
N GLY A 327 17.20 16.06 14.11
CA GLY A 327 17.93 16.93 13.17
C GLY A 327 17.39 16.86 11.75
N THR A 328 18.25 17.09 10.77
CA THR A 328 17.90 17.19 9.34
C THR A 328 18.26 15.96 8.52
N THR A 329 18.92 14.96 9.13
CA THR A 329 19.29 13.73 8.43
C THR A 329 18.09 12.78 8.44
N ASN A 330 17.64 12.35 7.25
CA ASN A 330 16.45 11.50 7.09
C ASN A 330 16.74 10.00 7.28
N GLU A 331 17.46 9.68 8.35
CA GLU A 331 17.76 8.32 8.80
C GLU A 331 17.45 8.15 10.29
N GLY A 332 17.35 6.91 10.74
CA GLY A 332 17.19 6.61 12.15
C GLY A 332 17.25 5.11 12.45
N CYS A 333 16.56 4.75 13.52
CA CYS A 333 16.47 3.37 13.97
C CYS A 333 15.15 2.76 13.51
N ALA A 334 15.20 1.50 13.10
CA ALA A 334 14.02 0.68 12.88
C ALA A 334 14.04 -0.55 13.78
N ALA A 335 12.89 -0.94 14.33
CA ALA A 335 12.74 -2.15 15.11
C ALA A 335 11.65 -3.03 14.50
N PHE A 336 11.88 -4.33 14.45
CA PHE A 336 10.93 -5.30 13.92
C PHE A 336 10.73 -6.42 14.92
N VAL A 337 9.47 -6.73 15.17
CA VAL A 337 9.06 -7.74 16.15
C VAL A 337 8.19 -8.78 15.46
N ARG A 338 8.53 -10.06 15.59
CA ARG A 338 7.77 -11.17 14.99
C ARG A 338 6.43 -11.33 15.69
N ARG A 339 5.32 -11.06 14.99
CA ARG A 339 3.96 -11.07 15.56
C ARG A 339 3.54 -12.43 16.13
N ALA A 340 4.06 -13.52 15.56
CA ALA A 340 3.79 -14.87 16.05
C ALA A 340 4.45 -15.19 17.41
N ARG A 341 5.36 -14.33 17.91
CA ARG A 341 6.11 -14.55 19.15
C ARG A 341 5.87 -13.48 20.20
N PHE A 342 5.48 -12.28 19.79
CA PHE A 342 5.33 -11.13 20.67
C PHE A 342 4.12 -10.29 20.27
N GLU A 343 3.42 -9.81 21.30
CA GLU A 343 2.47 -8.70 21.21
C GLU A 343 3.18 -7.42 21.66
N VAL A 344 2.90 -6.30 21.00
CA VAL A 344 3.51 -5.02 21.34
C VAL A 344 2.51 -4.21 22.14
N GLU A 345 2.81 -3.99 23.41
CA GLU A 345 1.99 -3.23 24.36
C GLU A 345 2.15 -1.72 24.20
N GLU A 346 3.40 -1.26 24.02
CA GLU A 346 3.72 0.17 23.99
C GLU A 346 4.91 0.44 23.06
N GLU A 347 4.84 1.55 22.32
CA GLU A 347 5.92 2.08 21.50
C GLU A 347 6.30 3.48 22.00
N ASN A 348 7.57 3.67 22.35
CA ASN A 348 8.09 4.94 22.83
C ASN A 348 9.34 5.35 22.06
N THR A 349 9.40 6.62 21.64
CA THR A 349 10.60 7.24 21.07
C THR A 349 11.20 8.22 22.07
N LEU A 350 12.48 8.03 22.40
CA LEU A 350 13.22 8.92 23.30
C LEU A 350 14.16 9.84 22.52
N ASN A 351 13.89 11.15 22.55
CA ASN A 351 14.82 12.16 22.06
C ASN A 351 15.83 12.51 23.16
N LEU A 352 17.02 11.92 23.10
CA LEU A 352 18.07 12.13 24.11
C LEU A 352 18.40 13.61 24.35
N ALA A 353 18.46 14.44 23.29
CA ALA A 353 18.78 15.86 23.44
C ALA A 353 17.70 16.62 24.23
N MET A 354 16.42 16.34 23.95
CA MET A 354 15.31 16.92 24.71
C MET A 354 15.25 16.38 26.14
N THR A 355 15.43 15.07 26.31
CA THR A 355 15.40 14.42 27.63
C THR A 355 16.49 14.97 28.54
N VAL A 356 17.73 15.06 28.05
CA VAL A 356 18.86 15.64 28.80
C VAL A 356 18.58 17.12 29.14
N LYS A 357 18.11 17.92 28.17
CA LYS A 357 17.77 19.33 28.39
C LYS A 357 16.72 19.52 29.48
N ASN A 358 15.66 18.72 29.45
CA ASN A 358 14.57 18.78 30.43
C ASN A 358 15.03 18.27 31.80
N TRP A 359 15.91 17.27 31.84
CA TRP A 359 16.48 16.75 33.08
C TRP A 359 17.35 17.78 33.82
N THR A 360 18.04 18.65 33.07
CA THR A 360 18.87 19.73 33.63
C THR A 360 18.09 20.98 34.06
N ASN A 361 16.75 20.99 33.92
CA ASN A 361 15.91 22.13 34.33
C ASN A 361 15.09 21.78 35.59
N PRO A 362 15.46 22.27 36.79
CA PRO A 362 14.76 21.95 38.04
C PRO A 362 13.30 22.40 38.09
N ALA A 363 12.87 23.28 37.17
CA ALA A 363 11.48 23.76 37.10
C ALA A 363 10.54 22.85 36.27
N ALA A 364 11.05 21.75 35.70
CA ALA A 364 10.29 20.78 34.91
C ALA A 364 10.18 19.38 35.57
N GLN A 365 10.70 19.24 36.79
CA GLN A 365 10.44 18.12 37.72
C GLN A 365 9.36 18.58 38.70
#